data_AF-A0A5B7W5T0-F1
#
_entry.id   AF-A0A5B7W5T0-F1
#
_cell.length_a   1.000
_cell.length_b   1.000
_cell.length_c   1.000
_cell.angle_alpha   90.00
_cell.angle_beta   90.00
_cell.angle_gamma   90.00
#
_symmetry.space_group_name_H-M   'P 1'
#
loop_
_entity.id
_entity.type
_entity.pdbx_description
1 polymer ?
#
loop_
_entity_poly.entity_id
_entity_poly.type
_entity_poly.pdbx_seq_one_letter_code
_entity_poly.pdbx_strand_id
1 'polypeptide(L)'
;MRFSALFHPECAPVALDNTFHYIVLSALQWKTPNLDLLVSAGKQRFAVLYNQPLEERFAIETLEQAHIQGAMSGVKLVAVHKDVLRIFLSDEVEGATFPAIEALWEPIKELELNRRLKVDFSCEHEAYSGRSDYLFWPVVKKVLESNSLGIEQYQTPVLHDCADEMRHGDSLESHALNEDVLRSFATHAATRYGICPKGSSMAAMTGHSACLMTEYYADPLHRKPNS
;
A
#
# COMPACT_ATOMS: atom_id res chain seq x y z
N MET A 1 -9.46 -9.06 7.26
CA MET A 1 -8.17 -8.59 6.71
C MET A 1 -8.42 -7.78 5.45
N ARG A 2 -8.56 -6.46 5.59
CA ARG A 2 -8.37 -5.55 4.46
C ARG A 2 -6.87 -5.40 4.25
N PHE A 3 -6.35 -5.84 3.11
CA PHE A 3 -4.94 -5.65 2.80
C PHE A 3 -4.67 -4.18 2.51
N SER A 4 -3.50 -3.73 2.97
CA SER A 4 -2.89 -2.45 2.66
C SER A 4 -2.97 -2.15 1.15
N ALA A 5 -3.10 -0.88 0.78
CA ALA A 5 -2.94 -0.49 -0.63
C ALA A 5 -1.47 -0.57 -1.09
N LEU A 6 -0.52 -0.56 -0.14
CA LEU A 6 0.92 -0.61 -0.39
C LEU A 6 1.46 -2.05 -0.37
N PHE A 7 0.93 -2.89 0.52
CA PHE A 7 1.41 -4.27 0.68
C PHE A 7 0.51 -5.28 -0.02
N HIS A 8 1.12 -6.04 -0.93
CA HIS A 8 0.50 -7.16 -1.60
C HIS A 8 0.80 -8.47 -0.86
N PRO A 9 -0.20 -9.27 -0.47
CA PRO A 9 0.04 -10.59 0.10
C PRO A 9 0.52 -11.58 -0.96
N GLU A 10 1.70 -12.17 -0.75
CA GLU A 10 2.29 -13.19 -1.64
C GLU A 10 1.74 -14.60 -1.35
N CYS A 11 1.16 -14.82 -0.16
CA CYS A 11 0.58 -16.09 0.23
C CYS A 11 -0.59 -15.89 1.22
N ALA A 12 -1.39 -16.95 1.39
CA ALA A 12 -2.31 -17.01 2.52
C ALA A 12 -1.54 -17.14 3.84
N PRO A 13 -2.08 -16.65 4.98
CA PRO A 13 -1.47 -16.88 6.28
C PRO A 13 -1.13 -18.35 6.54
N VAL A 14 0.11 -18.61 6.98
CA VAL A 14 0.64 -19.94 7.24
C VAL A 14 0.81 -20.14 8.75
N ALA A 15 0.21 -21.19 9.30
CA ALA A 15 0.38 -21.59 10.70
C ALA A 15 1.69 -22.38 10.89
N LEU A 16 2.46 -22.04 11.92
CA LEU A 16 3.74 -22.71 12.22
C LEU A 16 3.61 -23.77 13.32
N ASP A 17 2.97 -23.46 14.45
CA ASP A 17 2.85 -24.35 15.63
C ASP A 17 1.65 -24.00 16.55
N ASN A 18 0.41 -24.00 16.04
CA ASN A 18 -0.86 -23.61 16.71
C ASN A 18 -0.88 -22.23 17.42
N THR A 19 0.25 -21.53 17.45
CA THR A 19 0.48 -20.30 18.24
C THR A 19 0.89 -19.16 17.35
N PHE A 20 1.80 -19.43 16.39
CA PHE A 20 2.30 -18.44 15.46
C PHE A 20 1.74 -18.67 14.06
N HIS A 21 1.46 -17.57 13.40
CA HIS A 21 1.15 -17.48 12.00
C HIS A 21 2.14 -16.52 11.35
N TYR A 22 2.41 -16.70 10.07
CA TYR A 22 3.09 -15.68 9.29
C TYR A 22 2.41 -15.47 7.95
N ILE A 23 2.63 -14.30 7.37
CA ILE A 23 2.25 -13.97 6.01
C ILE A 23 3.44 -13.31 5.32
N VAL A 24 3.68 -13.65 4.06
CA VAL A 24 4.65 -12.94 3.22
C VAL A 24 3.92 -11.82 2.49
N LEU A 25 4.42 -10.61 2.65
CA LEU A 25 3.95 -9.41 1.98
C LEU A 25 5.03 -8.92 1.01
N SER A 26 4.61 -8.18 0.00
CA SER A 26 5.51 -7.46 -0.87
C SER A 26 5.08 -6.03 -1.15
N ALA A 27 6.03 -5.18 -1.51
CA ALA A 27 5.82 -3.81 -1.96
C ALA A 27 6.93 -3.40 -2.94
N LEU A 28 6.69 -2.30 -3.66
CA LEU A 28 7.72 -1.65 -4.46
C LEU A 28 8.65 -0.85 -3.54
N GLN A 29 9.96 -1.04 -3.68
CA GLN A 29 10.97 -0.39 -2.86
C GLN A 29 11.94 0.41 -3.76
N TRP A 30 12.24 1.64 -3.35
CA TRP A 30 13.10 2.56 -4.09
C TRP A 30 14.47 2.75 -3.43
N LYS A 31 14.71 2.14 -2.27
CA LYS A 31 15.99 2.17 -1.57
C LYS A 31 16.66 0.79 -1.52
N THR A 32 17.99 0.74 -1.58
CA THR A 32 18.78 -0.46 -1.29
C THR A 32 18.66 -0.81 0.20
N PRO A 33 19.08 -2.01 0.65
CA PRO A 33 19.19 -2.30 2.08
C PRO A 33 19.99 -1.24 2.87
N ASN A 34 20.92 -0.54 2.20
CA ASN A 34 21.75 0.50 2.77
C ASN A 34 21.23 1.93 2.51
N LEU A 35 19.93 2.08 2.24
CA LEU A 35 19.22 3.35 2.06
C LEU A 35 19.60 4.18 0.81
N ASP A 36 20.47 3.67 -0.06
CA ASP A 36 20.80 4.31 -1.33
C ASP A 36 19.61 4.25 -2.29
N LEU A 37 19.47 5.26 -3.14
CA LEU A 37 18.41 5.28 -4.15
C LEU A 37 18.67 4.27 -5.26
N LEU A 38 17.65 3.48 -5.60
CA LEU A 38 17.65 2.60 -6.75
C LEU A 38 17.28 3.37 -8.02
N VAL A 39 17.90 3.00 -9.14
CA VAL A 39 17.57 3.55 -10.47
C VAL A 39 16.18 3.12 -10.93
N SER A 40 15.70 1.97 -10.44
CA SER A 40 14.38 1.42 -10.71
C SER A 40 13.83 0.78 -9.43
N ALA A 41 12.51 0.77 -9.24
CA ALA A 41 11.89 0.08 -8.11
C ALA A 41 12.28 -1.41 -8.07
N GLY A 42 12.63 -1.90 -6.90
CA GLY A 42 12.73 -3.34 -6.59
C GLY A 42 11.44 -3.87 -5.98
N LYS A 43 11.24 -5.19 -6.02
CA LYS A 43 10.20 -5.87 -5.24
C LYS A 43 10.78 -6.22 -3.87
N GLN A 44 10.37 -5.52 -2.83
CA GLN A 44 10.68 -5.95 -1.48
C GLN A 44 9.68 -7.02 -1.06
N ARG A 45 10.17 -8.17 -0.57
CA ARG A 45 9.38 -9.23 0.06
C ARG A 45 9.80 -9.34 1.51
N PHE A 46 8.85 -9.33 2.42
CA PHE A 46 9.11 -9.46 3.85
C PHE A 46 8.02 -10.29 4.51
N ALA A 47 8.38 -11.01 5.57
CA ALA A 47 7.44 -11.79 6.36
C ALA A 47 6.95 -10.99 7.57
N VAL A 48 5.67 -11.14 7.91
CA VAL A 48 5.12 -10.67 9.18
C VAL A 48 4.76 -11.90 10.00
N LEU A 49 5.49 -12.14 11.08
CA LEU A 49 5.24 -13.20 12.06
C LEU A 49 4.38 -12.64 13.20
N TYR A 50 3.30 -13.32 13.55
CA TYR A 50 2.35 -12.86 14.57
C TYR A 50 1.71 -14.02 15.33
N ASN A 51 1.38 -13.80 16.60
CA ASN A 51 0.69 -14.79 17.45
C ASN A 51 -0.66 -14.32 17.99
N GLN A 52 -1.00 -13.06 17.75
CA GLN A 52 -2.32 -12.49 17.98
C GLN A 52 -2.88 -12.09 16.62
N PRO A 53 -4.20 -12.11 16.44
CA PRO A 53 -4.80 -11.55 15.24
C PRO A 53 -4.15 -10.21 14.93
N LEU A 54 -3.72 -10.01 13.68
CA LEU A 54 -3.35 -8.69 13.18
C LEU A 54 -4.64 -7.87 13.08
N GLU A 55 -5.32 -7.64 14.21
CA GLU A 55 -6.60 -6.96 14.35
C GLU A 55 -6.38 -5.44 14.13
N GLU A 56 -6.05 -5.14 12.88
CA GLU A 56 -6.59 -4.08 12.02
C GLU A 56 -6.49 -2.63 12.53
N ARG A 57 -5.25 -2.16 12.66
CA ARG A 57 -4.72 -0.98 11.93
C ARG A 57 -3.28 -0.75 12.32
N PHE A 58 -3.01 -0.74 13.62
CA PHE A 58 -1.72 -0.36 14.17
C PHE A 58 -0.52 -1.02 13.50
N ALA A 59 -0.46 -2.37 13.41
CA ALA A 59 0.74 -3.02 12.88
C ALA A 59 0.91 -2.75 11.38
N ILE A 60 -0.13 -2.97 10.57
CA ILE A 60 -0.04 -2.75 9.12
C ILE A 60 0.14 -1.27 8.79
N GLU A 61 -0.62 -0.36 9.41
CA GLU A 61 -0.51 1.09 9.23
C GLU A 61 0.87 1.60 9.68
N THR A 62 1.42 1.08 10.79
CA THR A 62 2.81 1.38 11.20
C THR A 62 3.81 0.94 10.16
N LEU A 63 3.65 -0.28 9.62
CA LEU A 63 4.52 -0.77 8.56
C LEU A 63 4.37 0.05 7.27
N GLU A 64 3.16 0.51 6.94
CA GLU A 64 2.93 1.42 5.81
C GLU A 64 3.67 2.74 6.01
N GLN A 65 3.57 3.36 7.19
CA GLN A 65 4.32 4.58 7.51
C GLN A 65 5.84 4.33 7.44
N ALA A 66 6.30 3.19 7.98
CA ALA A 66 7.70 2.76 7.86
C ALA A 66 8.15 2.60 6.41
N HIS A 67 7.29 2.04 5.57
CA HIS A 67 7.57 1.87 4.16
C HIS A 67 7.68 3.23 3.45
N ILE A 68 6.74 4.15 3.69
CA ILE A 68 6.72 5.51 3.11
C ILE A 68 8.00 6.28 3.48
N GLN A 69 8.46 6.16 4.73
CA GLN A 69 9.70 6.80 5.20
C GLN A 69 10.98 6.09 4.70
N GLY A 70 10.85 4.90 4.10
CA GLY A 70 11.96 4.04 3.70
C GLY A 70 12.61 3.28 4.86
N ALA A 71 12.01 3.31 6.05
CA ALA A 71 12.45 2.59 7.24
C ALA A 71 12.32 1.06 7.10
N MET A 72 11.51 0.60 6.13
CA MET A 72 11.42 -0.81 5.75
C MET A 72 12.61 -1.27 4.89
N SER A 73 13.52 -0.40 4.44
CA SER A 73 14.63 -0.84 3.60
C SER A 73 15.54 -1.82 4.35
N GLY A 74 15.86 -2.95 3.71
CA GLY A 74 16.65 -4.01 4.32
C GLY A 74 15.89 -4.90 5.32
N VAL A 75 14.60 -4.66 5.60
CA VAL A 75 13.78 -5.51 6.46
C VAL A 75 13.38 -6.80 5.72
N LYS A 76 13.67 -7.95 6.32
CA LYS A 76 13.25 -9.28 5.84
C LYS A 76 12.08 -9.84 6.63
N LEU A 77 12.06 -9.64 7.94
CA LEU A 77 11.00 -10.16 8.80
C LEU A 77 10.64 -9.17 9.90
N VAL A 78 9.35 -9.05 10.18
CA VAL A 78 8.81 -8.32 11.32
C VAL A 78 8.06 -9.31 12.21
N ALA A 79 8.51 -9.47 13.45
CA ALA A 79 7.78 -10.24 14.45
C ALA A 79 6.94 -9.30 15.32
N VAL A 80 5.63 -9.47 15.27
CA VAL A 80 4.65 -8.69 16.03
C VAL A 80 4.28 -9.48 17.28
N HIS A 81 4.60 -8.93 18.44
CA HIS A 81 4.25 -9.52 19.72
C HIS A 81 3.75 -8.44 20.70
N LYS A 82 2.44 -8.42 20.96
CA LYS A 82 1.79 -7.38 21.77
C LYS A 82 2.12 -5.99 21.19
N ASP A 83 2.68 -5.09 21.99
CA ASP A 83 3.06 -3.73 21.61
C ASP A 83 4.52 -3.63 21.11
N VAL A 84 5.16 -4.76 20.76
CA VAL A 84 6.56 -4.81 20.30
C VAL A 84 6.61 -5.28 18.86
N LEU A 85 7.30 -4.50 18.02
CA LEU A 85 7.77 -4.92 16.70
C LEU A 85 9.26 -5.27 16.82
N ARG A 86 9.58 -6.54 16.61
CA ARG A 86 10.97 -6.98 16.44
C ARG A 86 11.30 -7.06 14.96
N ILE A 87 12.20 -6.20 14.51
CA ILE A 87 12.60 -6.08 13.10
C ILE A 87 13.87 -6.88 12.87
N PHE A 88 13.83 -7.78 11.90
CA PHE A 88 14.98 -8.54 11.44
C PHE A 88 15.45 -7.99 10.09
N LEU A 89 16.64 -7.38 10.12
CA LEU A 89 17.31 -6.82 8.97
C LEU A 89 18.13 -7.87 8.23
N SER A 90 18.25 -7.71 6.93
CA SER A 90 19.11 -8.50 6.05
C SER A 90 20.58 -8.38 6.45
N ASP A 91 21.37 -9.43 6.22
CA ASP A 91 22.83 -9.42 6.36
C ASP A 91 23.51 -8.50 5.32
N GLU A 92 22.75 -8.03 4.32
CA GLU A 92 23.17 -7.01 3.36
C GLU A 92 23.17 -5.59 3.94
N VAL A 93 22.50 -5.38 5.08
CA VAL A 93 22.53 -4.09 5.78
C VAL A 93 23.88 -3.95 6.49
N GLU A 94 24.65 -2.97 6.05
CA GLU A 94 25.93 -2.63 6.65
C GLU A 94 25.71 -2.08 8.06
N GLY A 95 26.63 -2.42 8.97
CA GLY A 95 26.56 -1.94 10.37
C GLY A 95 26.55 -0.42 10.49
N ALA A 96 27.14 0.30 9.53
CA ALA A 96 27.11 1.76 9.48
C ALA A 96 25.72 2.34 9.13
N THR A 97 24.88 1.57 8.43
CA THR A 97 23.54 1.98 8.03
C THR A 97 22.49 1.72 9.12
N PHE A 98 22.81 0.82 10.06
CA PHE A 98 21.89 0.43 11.13
C PHE A 98 21.33 1.63 11.91
N PRO A 99 22.16 2.58 12.41
CA PRO A 99 21.64 3.74 13.15
C PRO A 99 20.75 4.65 12.29
N ALA A 100 21.00 4.72 10.98
CA ALA A 100 20.18 5.50 10.06
C ALA A 100 18.81 4.86 9.85
N ILE A 101 18.74 3.52 9.76
CA ILE A 101 17.47 2.80 9.72
C ILE A 101 16.72 3.02 11.03
N GLU A 102 17.35 2.83 12.20
CA GLU A 102 16.73 3.07 13.50
C GLU A 102 16.15 4.49 13.62
N ALA A 103 16.91 5.50 13.18
CA ALA A 103 16.47 6.89 13.17
C ALA A 103 15.20 7.13 12.32
N LEU A 104 15.00 6.37 11.23
CA LEU A 104 13.77 6.45 10.43
C LEU A 104 12.54 5.91 11.17
N TRP A 105 12.73 5.06 12.17
CA TRP A 105 11.65 4.53 13.01
C TRP A 105 11.24 5.47 14.15
N GLU A 106 12.09 6.41 14.56
CA GLU A 106 11.79 7.40 15.60
C GLU A 106 10.49 8.19 15.34
N PRO A 107 10.32 8.90 14.20
CA PRO A 107 9.10 9.68 13.96
C PRO A 107 7.84 8.80 13.86
N ILE A 108 8.01 7.51 13.52
CA ILE A 108 6.90 6.56 13.42
C ILE A 108 6.44 6.13 14.81
N LYS A 109 7.38 5.92 15.75
CA LYS A 109 7.05 5.63 17.16
C LYS A 109 6.32 6.78 17.85
N GLU A 110 6.59 8.01 17.42
CA GLU A 110 5.98 9.22 17.99
C GLU A 110 4.54 9.46 17.54
N LEU A 111 4.04 8.74 16.52
CA LEU A 111 2.65 8.85 16.06
C LEU A 111 1.68 8.49 17.19
N GLU A 112 0.51 9.14 17.22
CA GLU A 112 -0.45 8.92 18.30
C GLU A 112 -0.95 7.48 18.39
N LEU A 113 -1.11 6.82 17.24
CA LEU A 113 -1.42 5.40 17.18
C LEU A 113 -0.30 4.53 17.77
N ASN A 114 0.93 5.04 17.82
CA ASN A 114 2.17 4.34 18.19
C ASN A 114 2.70 4.64 19.59
N ARG A 115 1.95 5.35 20.42
CA ARG A 115 2.39 5.79 21.77
C ARG A 115 2.90 4.67 22.70
N ARG A 116 2.53 3.41 22.47
CA ARG A 116 2.98 2.25 23.26
C ARG A 116 3.91 1.32 22.49
N LEU A 117 4.14 1.61 21.21
CA LEU A 117 4.95 0.80 20.34
C LEU A 117 6.40 0.79 20.81
N LYS A 118 6.96 -0.39 20.97
CA LYS A 118 8.40 -0.60 21.06
C LYS A 118 8.88 -1.21 19.76
N VAL A 119 9.98 -0.68 19.24
CA VAL A 119 10.63 -1.20 18.06
C VAL A 119 12.03 -1.62 18.47
N ASP A 120 12.31 -2.91 18.32
CA ASP A 120 13.61 -3.50 18.60
C ASP A 120 14.17 -4.06 17.29
N PHE A 121 15.48 -4.02 17.13
CA PHE A 121 16.16 -4.48 15.92
C PHE A 121 17.04 -5.69 16.20
N SER A 122 17.13 -6.56 15.20
CA SER A 122 18.05 -7.69 15.12
C SER A 122 18.52 -7.85 13.68
N CYS A 123 19.64 -8.54 13.49
CA CYS A 123 20.03 -9.02 12.16
C CYS A 123 19.56 -10.47 11.95
N GLU A 124 19.38 -10.86 10.69
CA GLU A 124 19.05 -12.25 10.37
C GLU A 124 20.16 -13.22 10.81
N HIS A 125 21.44 -12.80 10.76
CA HIS A 125 22.57 -13.60 11.26
C HIS A 125 22.42 -14.02 12.74
N GLU A 126 21.86 -13.17 13.60
CA GLU A 126 21.58 -13.51 15.01
C GLU A 126 20.57 -14.66 15.13
N ALA A 127 19.52 -14.63 14.30
CA ALA A 127 18.52 -15.69 14.25
C ALA A 127 19.13 -17.00 13.70
N TYR A 128 19.92 -16.93 12.63
CA TYR A 128 20.58 -18.11 12.05
C TYR A 128 21.58 -18.76 13.01
N SER A 129 22.38 -17.95 13.69
CA SER A 129 23.41 -18.39 14.64
C SER A 129 22.86 -18.84 16.00
N GLY A 130 21.57 -18.60 16.27
CA GLY A 130 20.94 -18.90 17.57
C GLY A 130 21.43 -18.00 18.71
N ARG A 131 22.02 -16.84 18.37
CA ARG A 131 22.52 -15.84 19.33
C ARG A 131 21.55 -14.68 19.56
N SER A 132 20.39 -14.70 18.89
CA SER A 132 19.34 -13.71 19.12
C SER A 132 18.80 -13.80 20.55
N ASP A 133 18.66 -12.64 21.18
CA ASP A 133 17.97 -12.43 22.45
C ASP A 133 16.44 -12.56 22.33
N TYR A 134 15.91 -12.61 21.11
CA TYR A 134 14.49 -12.81 20.86
C TYR A 134 14.06 -14.25 21.19
N LEU A 135 13.17 -14.42 22.17
CA LEU A 135 12.73 -15.74 22.67
C LEU A 135 12.23 -16.70 21.58
N PHE A 136 11.62 -16.17 20.53
CA PHE A 136 11.04 -16.96 19.44
C PHE A 136 11.94 -16.99 18.18
N TRP A 137 13.25 -16.74 18.33
CA TRP A 137 14.21 -16.82 17.24
C TRP A 137 14.18 -18.15 16.44
N PRO A 138 13.89 -19.34 17.02
CA PRO A 138 13.83 -20.57 16.22
C PRO A 138 12.69 -20.54 15.19
N VAL A 139 11.57 -19.89 15.53
CA VAL A 139 10.43 -19.70 14.63
C VAL A 139 10.78 -18.72 13.52
N VAL A 140 11.44 -17.61 13.88
CA VAL A 140 11.97 -16.64 12.92
C VAL A 140 12.92 -17.31 11.93
N LYS A 141 13.87 -18.09 12.43
CA LYS A 141 14.81 -18.86 11.61
C LYS A 141 14.07 -19.76 10.61
N LYS A 142 13.08 -20.53 11.07
CA LYS A 142 12.27 -21.39 10.19
C LYS A 142 11.58 -20.58 9.08
N VAL A 143 11.04 -19.39 9.38
CA VAL A 143 10.41 -18.52 8.37
C VAL A 143 11.43 -18.00 7.37
N LEU A 144 12.58 -17.51 7.85
CA LEU A 144 13.67 -17.02 7.00
C LEU A 144 14.24 -18.12 6.09
N GLU A 145 14.37 -19.36 6.60
CA GLU A 145 14.85 -20.51 5.80
C GLU A 145 13.83 -21.01 4.77
N SER A 146 12.54 -20.84 5.04
CA SER A 146 11.47 -21.34 4.18
C SER A 146 11.04 -20.37 3.08
N ASN A 147 11.53 -19.13 3.10
CA ASN A 147 11.09 -18.07 2.20
C ASN A 147 12.28 -17.30 1.62
N SER A 148 12.19 -16.97 0.34
CA SER A 148 13.09 -15.97 -0.26
C SER A 148 12.53 -14.57 0.05
N LEU A 149 13.22 -13.85 0.91
CA LEU A 149 12.85 -12.53 1.44
C LEU A 149 13.98 -11.52 1.16
N GLY A 150 13.65 -10.24 1.15
CA GLY A 150 14.58 -9.16 0.82
C GLY A 150 14.13 -8.37 -0.40
N ILE A 151 15.05 -7.63 -1.00
CA ILE A 151 14.78 -6.81 -2.19
C ILE A 151 15.23 -7.58 -3.43
N GLU A 152 14.29 -7.89 -4.30
CA GLU A 152 14.53 -8.53 -5.59
C GLU A 152 14.37 -7.50 -6.71
N GLN A 153 15.02 -7.72 -7.86
CA GLN A 153 14.82 -6.87 -9.03
C GLN A 153 13.36 -7.02 -9.52
N TYR A 154 12.62 -5.91 -9.58
CA TYR A 154 11.28 -5.93 -10.15
C TYR A 154 11.40 -6.03 -11.67
N GLN A 155 10.95 -7.15 -12.24
CA GLN A 155 10.81 -7.27 -13.68
C GLN A 155 9.54 -6.51 -14.08
N THR A 156 9.72 -5.29 -14.57
CA THR A 156 8.63 -4.56 -15.21
C THR A 156 8.13 -5.42 -16.37
N PRO A 157 6.85 -5.86 -16.36
CA PRO A 157 6.29 -6.55 -17.51
C PRO A 157 6.53 -5.65 -18.73
N VAL A 158 7.11 -6.19 -19.79
CA VAL A 158 7.20 -5.46 -21.05
C VAL A 158 5.76 -5.08 -21.41
N LEU A 159 5.44 -3.79 -21.32
CA LEU A 159 4.16 -3.29 -21.78
C LEU A 159 4.06 -3.76 -23.23
N HIS A 160 3.06 -4.59 -23.52
CA HIS A 160 2.80 -5.01 -24.88
C HIS A 160 2.71 -3.73 -25.71
N ASP A 161 3.61 -3.58 -26.68
CA ASP A 161 3.64 -2.39 -27.50
C ASP A 161 2.40 -2.44 -28.39
N CYS A 162 1.31 -1.85 -27.90
CA CYS A 162 0.05 -1.74 -28.63
C CYS A 162 0.24 -1.00 -29.96
N ALA A 163 1.43 -0.44 -30.25
CA ALA A 163 1.77 0.09 -31.55
C ALA A 163 1.62 -0.95 -32.68
N ASP A 164 1.91 -2.23 -32.44
CA ASP A 164 1.74 -3.25 -33.47
C ASP A 164 0.25 -3.55 -33.73
N GLU A 165 -0.58 -3.62 -32.70
CA GLU A 165 -2.04 -3.77 -32.86
C GLU A 165 -2.68 -2.54 -33.54
N MET A 166 -2.24 -1.32 -33.18
CA MET A 166 -2.67 -0.09 -33.85
C MET A 166 -2.19 0.01 -35.31
N ARG A 167 -1.04 -0.58 -35.65
CA ARG A 167 -0.53 -0.61 -37.03
C ARG A 167 -1.23 -1.62 -37.92
N HIS A 168 -1.72 -2.73 -37.35
CA HIS A 168 -2.37 -3.78 -38.12
C HIS A 168 -3.84 -3.51 -38.40
N GLY A 169 -4.43 -2.47 -37.81
CA GLY A 169 -5.80 -2.05 -38.04
C GLY A 169 -6.78 -3.10 -37.51
N ASP A 170 -7.75 -2.65 -36.72
CA ASP A 170 -8.88 -3.52 -36.38
C ASP A 170 -9.47 -4.09 -37.68
N SER A 171 -9.45 -5.42 -37.81
CA SER A 171 -10.21 -6.09 -38.86
C SER A 171 -11.64 -5.56 -38.81
N LEU A 172 -12.19 -5.11 -39.94
CA LEU A 172 -13.59 -4.65 -40.02
C LEU A 172 -14.59 -5.69 -39.47
N GLU A 173 -14.19 -6.97 -39.35
CA GLU A 173 -15.01 -8.03 -38.77
C GLU A 173 -15.14 -7.95 -37.23
N SER A 174 -14.18 -7.38 -36.49
CA SER A 174 -14.29 -7.25 -35.02
C SER A 174 -15.26 -6.16 -34.58
N HIS A 175 -15.59 -5.21 -35.46
CA HIS A 175 -16.61 -4.17 -35.21
C HIS A 175 -18.05 -4.66 -35.44
N ALA A 176 -18.26 -5.74 -36.20
CA ALA A 176 -19.61 -6.25 -36.49
C ALA A 176 -20.32 -6.83 -35.25
N LEU A 177 -19.57 -7.21 -34.21
CA LEU A 177 -20.13 -7.75 -32.96
C LEU A 177 -20.56 -6.67 -31.96
N ASN A 178 -20.25 -5.38 -32.19
CA ASN A 178 -20.59 -4.29 -31.27
C ASN A 178 -21.84 -3.49 -31.65
N GLU A 179 -22.45 -3.74 -32.83
CA GLU A 179 -23.68 -3.04 -33.22
C GLU A 179 -24.95 -3.55 -32.49
N ASP A 180 -24.92 -4.73 -31.87
CA ASP A 180 -26.10 -5.32 -31.20
C ASP A 180 -26.36 -4.73 -29.79
N VAL A 181 -25.38 -4.07 -29.18
CA VAL A 181 -25.55 -3.49 -27.84
C VAL A 181 -26.37 -2.20 -27.86
N LEU A 182 -26.29 -1.42 -28.94
CA LEU A 182 -27.04 -0.16 -29.06
C LEU A 182 -28.50 -0.34 -29.50
N ARG A 183 -28.87 -1.47 -30.11
CA ARG A 183 -30.29 -1.78 -30.44
C ARG A 183 -31.11 -2.25 -29.24
N SER A 184 -30.47 -2.79 -28.22
CA SER A 184 -31.14 -3.33 -27.02
C SER A 184 -31.83 -2.25 -26.17
N PHE A 185 -31.40 -0.98 -26.25
CA PHE A 185 -31.92 0.11 -25.41
C PHE A 185 -33.04 0.94 -26.05
N ALA A 186 -33.45 0.64 -27.29
CA ALA A 186 -34.41 1.47 -28.03
C ALA A 186 -35.89 1.02 -27.94
N THR A 187 -36.25 0.05 -27.08
CA THR A 187 -37.62 -0.52 -27.06
C THR A 187 -38.44 -0.31 -25.78
N HIS A 188 -38.05 0.60 -24.90
CA HIS A 188 -38.94 1.04 -23.81
C HIS A 188 -39.40 2.49 -24.01
N ALA A 189 -40.41 2.63 -24.86
CA ALA A 189 -41.22 3.83 -24.96
C ALA A 189 -42.26 3.89 -23.82
N ALA A 190 -42.24 5.03 -23.13
CA ALA A 190 -43.37 5.80 -22.61
C ALA A 190 -44.22 5.27 -21.45
N THR A 191 -44.12 5.98 -20.32
CA THR A 191 -45.34 6.50 -19.66
C THR A 191 -45.10 7.93 -19.17
N ARG A 192 -46.08 8.78 -19.46
CA ARG A 192 -46.12 10.23 -19.23
C ARG A 192 -46.29 10.58 -17.74
N TYR A 193 -45.75 11.72 -17.30
CA TYR A 193 -46.47 12.96 -16.96
C TYR A 193 -45.59 13.86 -16.06
N GLY A 194 -45.52 15.15 -16.37
CA GLY A 194 -44.91 16.15 -15.48
C GLY A 194 -44.49 17.43 -16.19
N ILE A 195 -45.48 18.26 -16.54
CA ILE A 195 -45.29 19.64 -17.04
C ILE A 195 -45.01 20.57 -15.86
N CYS A 196 -43.98 21.43 -15.91
CA CYS A 196 -43.98 22.82 -15.43
C CYS A 196 -42.67 23.57 -15.83
N PRO A 197 -42.58 24.91 -15.75
CA PRO A 197 -42.56 25.76 -16.95
C PRO A 197 -41.25 26.52 -17.18
N LYS A 198 -41.18 27.09 -18.39
CA LYS A 198 -40.12 27.98 -18.90
C LYS A 198 -39.84 29.16 -17.96
N GLY A 199 -38.58 29.26 -17.52
CA GLY A 199 -37.95 30.51 -17.11
C GLY A 199 -36.87 30.87 -18.12
N SER A 200 -37.18 31.79 -19.03
CA SER A 200 -36.21 32.41 -19.92
C SER A 200 -35.34 33.37 -19.10
N SER A 201 -34.04 33.12 -18.97
CA SER A 201 -33.11 34.12 -18.42
C SER A 201 -31.74 34.03 -19.10
N MET A 202 -31.17 35.20 -19.31
CA MET A 202 -30.15 35.56 -20.29
C MET A 202 -28.74 35.03 -19.94
N ALA A 203 -28.37 33.85 -20.44
CA ALA A 203 -27.01 33.32 -20.30
C ALA A 203 -26.41 32.77 -21.62
N ALA A 204 -26.92 33.26 -22.76
CA ALA A 204 -26.35 32.97 -24.08
C ALA A 204 -25.77 34.26 -24.68
N MET A 205 -24.62 34.72 -24.17
CA MET A 205 -23.78 35.71 -24.89
C MET A 205 -22.33 35.86 -24.40
N THR A 206 -21.81 35.00 -23.52
CA THR A 206 -20.38 34.99 -23.19
C THR A 206 -19.91 33.55 -23.03
N GLY A 207 -19.15 33.07 -24.03
CA GLY A 207 -18.68 31.69 -24.10
C GLY A 207 -17.71 31.32 -22.99
N HIS A 208 -18.24 30.79 -21.89
CA HIS A 208 -17.46 30.09 -20.86
C HIS A 208 -18.18 28.80 -20.47
N SER A 209 -17.60 27.67 -20.87
CA SER A 209 -18.01 26.34 -20.45
C SER A 209 -17.57 26.10 -19.00
N ALA A 210 -18.58 25.96 -18.13
CA ALA A 210 -18.63 25.24 -16.86
C ALA A 210 -17.29 24.87 -16.19
N CYS A 211 -16.82 25.72 -15.28
CA CYS A 211 -15.93 25.32 -14.19
C CYS A 211 -16.77 25.29 -12.90
N LEU A 212 -17.19 24.10 -12.47
CA LEU A 212 -17.85 23.86 -11.18
C LEU A 212 -16.79 23.84 -10.09
N MET A 213 -16.42 25.01 -9.57
CA MET A 213 -15.62 25.16 -8.36
C MET A 213 -16.02 26.46 -7.68
N THR A 214 -17.15 26.48 -6.97
CA THR A 214 -17.42 27.44 -5.87
C THR A 214 -18.77 27.17 -5.20
N GLU A 215 -18.82 26.21 -4.29
CA GLU A 215 -19.82 26.20 -3.20
C GLU A 215 -19.13 25.79 -1.90
N TYR A 216 -18.11 26.54 -1.44
CA TYR A 216 -17.61 26.42 -0.05
C TYR A 216 -16.96 27.70 0.48
N TYR A 217 -17.45 28.88 0.06
CA TYR A 217 -17.13 30.13 0.75
C TYR A 217 -18.37 31.04 0.82
N ALA A 218 -19.22 30.80 1.82
CA ALA A 218 -20.09 31.81 2.41
C ALA A 218 -20.67 31.29 3.73
N ASP A 219 -20.09 31.70 4.86
CA ASP A 219 -20.93 32.08 6.01
C ASP A 219 -20.20 33.11 6.91
N PRO A 220 -20.67 34.37 6.98
CA PRO A 220 -20.25 35.34 7.98
C PRO A 220 -21.36 35.65 9.01
N LEU A 221 -20.91 36.08 10.22
CA LEU A 221 -21.66 36.71 11.34
C LEU A 221 -22.27 35.71 12.33
N HIS A 222 -22.28 35.85 13.67
CA HIS A 222 -22.11 36.92 14.65
C HIS A 222 -22.02 36.18 16.02
N ARG A 223 -21.31 36.57 17.10
CA ARG A 223 -21.64 37.65 18.06
C ARG A 223 -20.71 37.51 19.29
N LYS A 224 -20.17 38.62 19.81
CA LYS A 224 -19.69 38.73 21.20
C LYS A 224 -20.89 38.90 22.15
N PRO A 225 -20.71 38.65 23.46
CA PRO A 225 -20.86 39.77 24.39
C PRO A 225 -19.78 39.85 25.48
N ASN A 226 -19.74 41.04 26.07
CA ASN A 226 -18.82 41.52 27.10
C ASN A 226 -19.07 40.91 28.49
N SER A 227 -17.99 40.64 29.22
CA SER A 227 -17.74 41.02 30.62
C SER A 227 -16.39 40.49 31.06
#